data_AF-A0A1L7VSS4-F1
#
_entry.id   AF-A0A1L7VSS4-F1
#
_cell.length_a   1.000
_cell.length_b   1.000
_cell.length_c   1.000
_cell.angle_alpha   90.00
_cell.angle_beta   90.00
_cell.angle_gamma   90.00
#
_symmetry.space_group_name_H-M   'P 1'
#
loop_
_entity.id
_entity.type
_entity.pdbx_description
1 polymer ?
#
loop_
_entity_poly.entity_id
_entity_poly.type
_entity_poly.pdbx_seq_one_letter_code
_entity_poly.pdbx_strand_id
1 'polypeptide(L)'
;MTSTEDSSSSHFRLEGLPPELRDLIWKFSLPDCRLFHVKKTSTQEPATNPTVDELFFRFHIHYAPPIALRICRESRAVAQREGFFLSPHGDNPGVWFRPEKDILYFDRNQRVTLKAKPHNSIVTIHGYDKVLNVGIEWRAFFRDVPRPAAGETMAEYWRSSIESLYDFMPGMRTLNYILPELRHKGGMVWGREPYQAQSYTAVLLPLPERVKIPWETTRNRGNDRAAMLSEFLFNASHGNRDTTPLMVTWGEVKKDIEKGLEEDPERESAGHYPLEVIGWWLIRDGIPETQENPQVQRFQS
;
A
#
# COMPACT_ATOMS: atom_id res chain seq x y z
N MET A 1 -36.04 56.30 14.33
CA MET A 1 -35.58 55.83 13.01
C MET A 1 -34.84 54.53 13.24
N THR A 2 -35.57 53.44 13.05
CA THR A 2 -35.12 52.04 13.20
C THR A 2 -34.62 51.55 11.87
N SER A 3 -33.36 51.12 11.81
CA SER A 3 -32.82 50.32 10.71
C SER A 3 -32.04 49.15 11.34
N THR A 4 -32.78 48.12 11.72
CA THR A 4 -32.24 46.78 11.92
C THR A 4 -32.07 46.15 10.55
N GLU A 5 -30.82 46.11 10.06
CA GLU A 5 -30.45 45.32 8.90
C GLU A 5 -30.57 43.84 9.25
N ASP A 6 -31.62 43.22 8.72
CA ASP A 6 -31.88 41.79 8.85
C ASP A 6 -30.95 41.05 7.88
N SER A 7 -29.77 40.66 8.37
CA SER A 7 -28.84 39.78 7.66
C SER A 7 -29.44 38.36 7.62
N SER A 8 -30.39 38.16 6.71
CA SER A 8 -30.95 36.86 6.40
C SER A 8 -29.88 35.98 5.74
N SER A 9 -29.14 35.24 6.57
CA SER A 9 -28.34 34.08 6.13
C SER A 9 -29.28 33.09 5.44
N SER A 10 -29.28 33.09 4.11
CA SER A 10 -30.02 32.13 3.31
C SER A 10 -29.47 30.73 3.59
N HIS A 11 -30.20 29.95 4.39
CA HIS A 11 -29.85 28.57 4.67
C HIS A 11 -29.98 27.73 3.39
N PHE A 12 -28.87 27.16 2.93
CA PHE A 12 -28.84 26.20 1.84
C PHE A 12 -29.62 24.94 2.24
N ARG A 13 -30.67 24.60 1.47
CA ARG A 13 -31.48 23.39 1.70
C ARG A 13 -31.08 22.30 0.72
N LEU A 14 -30.36 21.29 1.22
CA LEU A 14 -29.93 20.14 0.42
C LEU A 14 -31.12 19.43 -0.25
N GLU A 15 -32.24 19.28 0.46
CA GLU A 15 -33.47 18.62 0.00
C GLU A 15 -34.11 19.29 -1.23
N GLY A 16 -33.87 20.59 -1.42
CA GLY A 16 -34.39 21.35 -2.56
C GLY A 16 -33.63 21.10 -3.86
N LEU A 17 -32.52 20.37 -3.81
CA LEU A 17 -31.71 20.07 -4.99
C LEU A 17 -32.23 18.83 -5.73
N PRO A 18 -32.05 18.79 -7.08
CA PRO A 18 -32.22 17.58 -7.86
C PRO A 18 -31.46 16.38 -7.26
N PRO A 19 -32.02 15.16 -7.32
CA PRO A 19 -31.37 13.95 -6.78
C PRO A 19 -29.93 13.76 -7.27
N GLU A 20 -29.64 14.10 -8.52
CA GLU A 20 -28.31 13.96 -9.13
C GLU A 20 -27.29 14.86 -8.42
N LEU A 21 -27.66 16.10 -8.08
CA LEU A 21 -26.78 17.02 -7.36
C LEU A 21 -26.59 16.59 -5.90
N ARG A 22 -27.63 16.05 -5.26
CA ARG A 22 -27.50 15.49 -3.90
C ARG A 22 -26.59 14.26 -3.89
N ASP A 23 -26.72 13.38 -4.87
CA ASP A 23 -25.84 12.21 -5.03
C ASP A 23 -24.38 12.63 -5.19
N LEU A 24 -24.12 13.63 -6.03
CA LEU A 24 -22.78 14.20 -6.19
C LEU A 24 -22.26 14.78 -4.87
N ILE A 25 -23.03 15.61 -4.18
CA ILE A 25 -22.63 16.18 -2.89
C ILE A 25 -22.24 15.08 -1.89
N TRP A 26 -23.07 14.03 -1.78
CA TRP A 26 -22.75 12.91 -0.91
C TRP A 26 -21.51 12.16 -1.36
N LYS A 27 -21.33 11.92 -2.67
CA LYS A 27 -20.15 11.26 -3.23
C LYS A 27 -18.86 12.06 -3.02
N PHE A 28 -18.92 13.39 -3.11
CA PHE A 28 -17.81 14.31 -2.83
C PHE A 28 -17.54 14.46 -1.33
N SER A 29 -18.52 14.18 -0.46
CA SER A 29 -18.31 14.16 0.99
C SER A 29 -17.60 12.90 1.50
N LEU A 30 -17.49 11.86 0.67
CA LEU A 30 -16.75 10.64 1.02
C LEU A 30 -15.24 10.93 1.07
N PRO A 31 -14.47 10.20 1.90
CA PRO A 31 -13.03 10.29 1.93
C PRO A 31 -12.42 10.17 0.53
N ASP A 32 -11.35 10.93 0.33
CA ASP A 32 -10.50 10.82 -0.85
C ASP A 32 -9.57 9.60 -0.74
N CYS A 33 -8.48 9.56 -1.51
CA CYS A 33 -7.50 8.48 -1.45
C CYS A 33 -6.92 8.29 -0.04
N ARG A 34 -7.08 7.08 0.52
CA ARG A 34 -6.45 6.67 1.77
C ARG A 34 -5.55 5.45 1.56
N LEU A 35 -4.52 5.34 2.40
CA LEU A 35 -3.54 4.27 2.34
C LEU A 35 -3.77 3.26 3.48
N PHE A 36 -4.34 2.10 3.17
CA PHE A 36 -4.55 1.03 4.13
C PHE A 36 -3.29 0.17 4.26
N HIS A 37 -2.36 0.61 5.13
CA HIS A 37 -1.11 -0.11 5.40
C HIS A 37 -1.35 -1.35 6.26
N VAL A 38 -1.18 -2.52 5.65
CA VAL A 38 -1.35 -3.83 6.29
C VAL A 38 -0.22 -4.06 7.31
N LYS A 39 -0.62 -4.31 8.56
CA LYS A 39 0.28 -4.62 9.69
C LYS A 39 0.58 -6.10 9.80
N LYS A 40 -0.45 -6.91 9.73
CA LYS A 40 -0.36 -8.36 9.73
C LYS A 40 -1.67 -8.96 9.28
N THR A 41 -1.58 -10.18 8.80
CA THR A 41 -2.72 -11.08 8.65
C THR A 41 -2.91 -11.87 9.95
N SER A 42 -4.14 -12.16 10.35
CA SER A 42 -4.46 -12.92 11.56
C SER A 42 -5.58 -13.92 11.28
N THR A 43 -5.52 -15.07 11.95
CA THR A 43 -6.56 -16.12 11.94
C THR A 43 -7.56 -15.87 13.07
N GLN A 44 -8.76 -16.44 12.94
CA GLN A 44 -9.68 -16.59 14.05
C GLN A 44 -9.27 -17.80 14.92
N GLU A 45 -9.30 -17.67 16.25
CA GLU A 45 -9.18 -18.80 17.18
C GLU A 45 -10.58 -19.30 17.64
N PRO A 46 -10.77 -20.61 17.88
CA PRO A 46 -10.53 -21.72 16.97
C PRO A 46 -11.72 -21.93 16.02
N ALA A 47 -11.43 -22.09 14.73
CA ALA A 47 -12.43 -22.39 13.72
C ALA A 47 -13.14 -23.72 14.03
N THR A 48 -14.47 -23.68 14.17
CA THR A 48 -15.32 -24.89 14.26
C THR A 48 -15.33 -25.72 12.97
N ASN A 49 -14.70 -25.24 11.89
CA ASN A 49 -14.53 -25.95 10.63
C ASN A 49 -13.05 -25.90 10.16
N PRO A 50 -12.37 -27.05 10.04
CA PRO A 50 -10.93 -27.13 9.74
C PRO A 50 -10.57 -26.97 8.25
N THR A 51 -11.49 -26.48 7.40
CA THR A 51 -11.33 -26.53 5.94
C THR A 51 -11.09 -25.18 5.27
N VAL A 52 -11.27 -24.06 5.97
CA VAL A 52 -11.03 -22.70 5.45
C VAL A 52 -10.51 -21.82 6.59
N ASP A 53 -9.24 -21.40 6.52
CA ASP A 53 -8.71 -20.42 7.47
C ASP A 53 -9.17 -19.03 7.01
N GLU A 54 -10.31 -18.56 7.52
CA GLU A 54 -10.73 -17.19 7.29
C GLU A 54 -9.73 -16.24 7.98
N LEU A 55 -9.08 -15.42 7.16
CA LEU A 55 -8.07 -14.48 7.61
C LEU A 55 -8.62 -13.07 7.56
N PHE A 56 -8.07 -12.22 8.42
CA PHE A 56 -8.36 -10.79 8.39
C PHE A 56 -7.07 -9.97 8.49
N PHE A 57 -7.08 -8.82 7.84
CA PHE A 57 -6.06 -7.82 7.96
C PHE A 57 -6.22 -7.02 9.25
N ARG A 58 -5.08 -6.75 9.89
CA ARG A 58 -4.93 -5.64 10.82
C ARG A 58 -4.14 -4.55 10.14
N PHE A 59 -4.50 -3.30 10.38
CA PHE A 59 -3.86 -2.15 9.75
C PHE A 59 -3.01 -1.38 10.75
N HIS A 60 -1.99 -0.70 10.24
CA HIS A 60 -1.23 0.27 11.02
C HIS A 60 -2.04 1.55 11.23
N ILE A 61 -2.70 2.02 10.18
CA ILE A 61 -3.49 3.25 10.20
C ILE A 61 -4.97 2.88 10.36
N HIS A 62 -5.64 3.53 11.30
CA HIS A 62 -7.07 3.33 11.55
C HIS A 62 -7.82 4.55 11.05
N TYR A 63 -8.52 4.40 9.92
CA TYR A 63 -9.41 5.44 9.39
C TYR A 63 -10.81 5.26 9.96
N ALA A 64 -11.42 6.35 10.40
CA ALA A 64 -12.83 6.34 10.76
C ALA A 64 -13.69 6.05 9.52
N PRO A 65 -14.80 5.30 9.64
CA PRO A 65 -15.78 5.20 8.57
C PRO A 65 -16.35 6.57 8.19
N PRO A 66 -16.75 6.78 6.92
CA PRO A 66 -17.27 8.06 6.47
C PRO A 66 -18.55 8.45 7.24
N ILE A 67 -18.64 9.73 7.60
CA ILE A 67 -19.81 10.27 8.30
C ILE A 67 -21.11 10.06 7.52
N ALA A 68 -21.02 10.00 6.18
CA ALA A 68 -22.14 9.73 5.28
C ALA A 68 -22.90 8.43 5.61
N LEU A 69 -22.26 7.43 6.25
CA LEU A 69 -22.95 6.21 6.70
C LEU A 69 -23.99 6.47 7.81
N ARG A 70 -23.90 7.61 8.51
CA ARG A 70 -24.64 7.90 9.74
C ARG A 70 -25.58 9.11 9.65
N ILE A 71 -25.50 9.94 8.61
CA ILE A 71 -26.28 11.18 8.49
C ILE A 71 -27.76 10.89 8.18
N CYS A 72 -28.05 10.36 6.98
CA CYS A 72 -29.41 10.06 6.56
C CYS A 72 -29.44 8.81 5.65
N ARG A 73 -30.64 8.41 5.23
CA ARG A 73 -30.81 7.24 4.35
C ARG A 73 -30.13 7.44 3.00
N GLU A 74 -30.23 8.64 2.44
CA GLU A 74 -29.64 8.97 1.14
C GLU A 74 -28.11 8.93 1.17
N SER A 75 -27.49 9.62 2.13
CA SER A 75 -26.04 9.62 2.29
C SER A 75 -25.48 8.22 2.54
N ARG A 76 -26.20 7.40 3.32
CA ARG A 76 -25.81 6.00 3.59
C ARG A 76 -25.86 5.15 2.33
N ALA A 77 -26.91 5.31 1.50
CA ALA A 77 -27.03 4.57 0.25
C ALA A 77 -25.87 4.92 -0.70
N VAL A 78 -25.45 6.19 -0.76
CA VAL A 78 -24.27 6.61 -1.54
C VAL A 78 -22.99 5.96 -0.99
N ALA A 79 -22.76 6.03 0.32
CA ALA A 79 -21.57 5.42 0.94
C ALA A 79 -21.49 3.89 0.77
N GLN A 80 -22.64 3.20 0.75
CA GLN A 80 -22.71 1.75 0.51
C GLN A 80 -22.54 1.35 -0.95
N ARG A 81 -22.90 2.23 -1.89
CA ARG A 81 -22.64 2.03 -3.33
C ARG A 81 -21.17 2.25 -3.69
N GLU A 82 -20.53 3.21 -3.04
CA GLU A 82 -19.17 3.65 -3.35
C GLU A 82 -18.10 2.89 -2.56
N GLY A 83 -18.47 2.06 -1.59
CA GLY A 83 -17.49 1.35 -0.78
C GLY A 83 -18.09 0.21 0.03
N PHE A 84 -17.21 -0.57 0.62
CA PHE A 84 -17.57 -1.76 1.38
C PHE A 84 -16.70 -1.86 2.63
N PHE A 85 -17.08 -2.76 3.53
CA PHE A 85 -16.26 -3.07 4.69
C PHE A 85 -15.28 -4.20 4.35
N LEU A 86 -14.00 -3.86 4.29
CA LEU A 86 -12.89 -4.78 4.04
C LEU A 86 -12.47 -5.44 5.34
N SER A 87 -12.23 -6.75 5.27
CA SER A 87 -11.70 -7.54 6.37
C SER A 87 -12.52 -7.46 7.68
N PRO A 88 -13.86 -7.65 7.64
CA PRO A 88 -14.67 -7.85 8.85
C PRO A 88 -14.18 -9.06 9.65
N HIS A 89 -14.38 -9.02 10.96
CA HIS A 89 -14.08 -10.14 11.86
C HIS A 89 -14.92 -10.05 13.15
N GLY A 90 -15.73 -11.07 13.42
CA GLY A 90 -16.63 -11.11 14.58
C GLY A 90 -17.54 -9.88 14.61
N ASP A 91 -17.59 -9.19 15.75
CA ASP A 91 -18.36 -7.94 15.89
C ASP A 91 -17.66 -6.71 15.28
N ASN A 92 -16.41 -6.85 14.80
CA ASN A 92 -15.71 -5.78 14.12
C ASN A 92 -16.11 -5.78 12.63
N PRO A 93 -16.77 -4.73 12.13
CA PRO A 93 -17.12 -4.67 10.71
C PRO A 93 -15.89 -4.54 9.81
N GLY A 94 -14.68 -4.33 10.32
CA GLY A 94 -13.49 -4.10 9.52
C GLY A 94 -13.35 -2.62 9.16
N VAL A 95 -12.67 -2.33 8.06
CA VAL A 95 -12.43 -0.95 7.61
C VAL A 95 -13.30 -0.62 6.41
N TRP A 96 -13.94 0.56 6.41
CA TRP A 96 -14.66 1.02 5.22
C TRP A 96 -13.64 1.43 4.14
N PHE A 97 -13.69 0.74 3.00
CA PHE A 97 -12.77 0.84 1.87
C PHE A 97 -13.53 1.24 0.60
N ARG A 98 -12.99 2.21 -0.14
CA ARG A 98 -13.50 2.73 -1.40
C ARG A 98 -12.65 2.18 -2.55
N PRO A 99 -13.10 1.13 -3.27
CA PRO A 99 -12.33 0.46 -4.31
C PRO A 99 -11.67 1.40 -5.31
N GLU A 100 -12.37 2.45 -5.72
CA GLU A 100 -11.95 3.35 -6.80
C GLU A 100 -10.82 4.30 -6.40
N LYS A 101 -10.58 4.51 -5.11
CA LYS A 101 -9.63 5.53 -4.62
C LYS A 101 -8.64 5.04 -3.57
N ASP A 102 -9.07 4.13 -2.70
CA ASP A 102 -8.23 3.66 -1.61
C ASP A 102 -7.20 2.66 -2.12
N ILE A 103 -6.03 2.65 -1.47
CA ILE A 103 -4.90 1.78 -1.80
C ILE A 103 -4.68 0.80 -0.64
N LEU A 104 -4.68 -0.50 -0.94
CA LEU A 104 -4.29 -1.54 0.01
C LEU A 104 -2.78 -1.77 -0.06
N TYR A 105 -2.04 -1.41 1.00
CA TYR A 105 -0.58 -1.34 0.95
C TYR A 105 0.12 -2.44 1.75
N PHE A 106 1.02 -3.15 1.05
CA PHE A 106 1.88 -4.19 1.58
C PHE A 106 3.36 -3.76 1.58
N ASP A 107 3.98 -3.79 2.76
CA ASP A 107 5.42 -3.57 2.91
C ASP A 107 6.19 -4.90 3.00
N ARG A 108 7.52 -4.82 3.17
CA ARG A 108 8.41 -5.98 3.42
C ARG A 108 7.95 -6.96 4.51
N ASN A 109 7.15 -6.51 5.48
CA ASN A 109 6.71 -7.35 6.59
C ASN A 109 5.61 -8.30 6.14
N GLN A 110 4.88 -7.99 5.06
CA GLN A 110 3.81 -8.81 4.50
C GLN A 110 4.27 -9.80 3.42
N ARG A 111 5.59 -9.97 3.22
CA ARG A 111 6.17 -10.88 2.21
C ARG A 111 5.66 -12.33 2.28
N VAL A 112 5.29 -12.81 3.47
CA VAL A 112 4.79 -14.17 3.65
C VAL A 112 3.38 -14.27 3.10
N THR A 113 2.53 -13.30 3.43
CA THR A 113 1.15 -13.19 2.91
C THR A 113 1.15 -13.10 1.38
N LEU A 114 2.05 -12.30 0.80
CA LEU A 114 2.15 -12.13 -0.65
C LEU A 114 2.74 -13.35 -1.39
N LYS A 115 3.44 -14.26 -0.70
CA LYS A 115 4.02 -15.47 -1.29
C LYS A 115 3.20 -16.73 -1.03
N ALA A 116 2.12 -16.62 -0.25
CA ALA A 116 1.21 -17.72 -0.04
C ALA A 116 0.49 -18.03 -1.36
N LYS A 117 0.61 -19.27 -1.84
CA LYS A 117 -0.10 -19.70 -3.05
C LYS A 117 -1.57 -19.96 -2.72
N PRO A 118 -2.52 -19.48 -3.53
CA PRO A 118 -3.96 -19.68 -3.29
C PRO A 118 -4.33 -21.17 -3.22
N HIS A 119 -3.66 -21.99 -4.03
CA HIS A 119 -3.96 -23.42 -4.14
C HIS A 119 -3.40 -24.30 -3.01
N ASN A 120 -2.49 -23.77 -2.17
CA ASN A 120 -1.87 -24.53 -1.09
C ASN A 120 -2.33 -24.10 0.32
N SER A 121 -3.12 -23.05 0.44
CA SER A 121 -3.70 -22.64 1.72
C SER A 121 -4.95 -21.82 1.50
N ILE A 122 -6.01 -22.23 2.19
CA ILE A 122 -7.36 -21.70 2.13
C ILE A 122 -7.43 -20.31 2.78
N VAL A 123 -6.80 -19.31 2.17
CA VAL A 123 -6.76 -17.94 2.67
C VAL A 123 -7.86 -17.14 1.97
N THR A 124 -8.98 -16.98 2.66
CA THR A 124 -10.03 -16.06 2.23
C THR A 124 -10.03 -14.86 3.16
N ILE A 125 -9.82 -13.67 2.59
CA ILE A 125 -10.00 -12.39 3.29
C ILE A 125 -11.22 -11.72 2.67
N HIS A 126 -12.24 -11.44 3.47
CA HIS A 126 -13.48 -10.89 2.95
C HIS A 126 -13.28 -9.50 2.32
N GLY A 127 -13.69 -9.37 1.06
CA GLY A 127 -13.62 -8.14 0.28
C GLY A 127 -12.27 -7.90 -0.39
N TYR A 128 -11.33 -8.84 -0.30
CA TYR A 128 -10.03 -8.75 -0.96
C TYR A 128 -10.19 -8.75 -2.49
N ASP A 129 -11.15 -9.52 -3.01
CA ASP A 129 -11.55 -9.62 -4.42
C ASP A 129 -12.02 -8.28 -5.02
N LYS A 130 -12.42 -7.33 -4.18
CA LYS A 130 -12.94 -6.02 -4.58
C LYS A 130 -11.89 -4.91 -4.56
N VAL A 131 -10.64 -5.23 -4.24
CA VAL A 131 -9.55 -4.26 -4.20
C VAL A 131 -9.06 -3.97 -5.62
N LEU A 132 -9.03 -2.69 -6.00
CA LEU A 132 -8.60 -2.26 -7.33
C LEU A 132 -7.21 -1.62 -7.34
N ASN A 133 -6.78 -1.01 -6.23
CA ASN A 133 -5.48 -0.33 -6.14
C ASN A 133 -4.60 -0.99 -5.09
N VAL A 134 -3.47 -1.54 -5.54
CA VAL A 134 -2.56 -2.30 -4.68
C VAL A 134 -1.26 -1.53 -4.52
N GLY A 135 -0.93 -1.23 -3.28
CA GLY A 135 0.33 -0.61 -2.89
C GLY A 135 1.36 -1.66 -2.55
N ILE A 136 2.57 -1.52 -3.07
CA ILE A 136 3.68 -2.41 -2.75
C ILE A 136 4.96 -1.64 -2.49
N GLU A 137 5.71 -2.11 -1.51
CA GLU A 137 7.12 -1.77 -1.37
C GLU A 137 7.97 -2.88 -2.00
N TRP A 138 8.99 -2.54 -2.78
CA TRP A 138 9.71 -3.54 -3.61
C TRP A 138 10.29 -4.72 -2.82
N ARG A 139 10.73 -4.51 -1.57
CA ARG A 139 11.24 -5.61 -0.72
C ARG A 139 10.15 -6.56 -0.25
N ALA A 140 8.86 -6.22 -0.40
CA ALA A 140 7.77 -7.14 -0.17
C ALA A 140 7.90 -8.39 -1.06
N PHE A 141 8.36 -8.22 -2.30
CA PHE A 141 8.68 -9.32 -3.21
C PHE A 141 10.16 -9.70 -3.20
N PHE A 142 11.04 -8.70 -3.29
CA PHE A 142 12.42 -8.91 -3.76
C PHE A 142 13.51 -8.65 -2.72
N ARG A 143 13.18 -8.62 -1.42
CA ARG A 143 14.19 -8.39 -0.35
C ARG A 143 15.47 -9.20 -0.56
N ASP A 144 15.33 -10.48 -0.87
CA ASP A 144 16.46 -11.41 -0.98
C ASP A 144 16.74 -11.80 -2.45
N VAL A 145 16.22 -11.02 -3.41
CA VAL A 145 16.41 -11.24 -4.85
C VAL A 145 17.42 -10.23 -5.36
N PRO A 146 18.67 -10.66 -5.65
CA PRO A 146 19.68 -9.75 -6.15
C PRO A 146 19.24 -9.19 -7.50
N ARG A 147 19.59 -7.94 -7.79
CA ARG A 147 19.36 -7.40 -9.14
C ARG A 147 20.28 -8.13 -10.12
N PRO A 148 19.75 -8.59 -11.27
CA PRO A 148 20.55 -9.17 -12.35
C PRO A 148 21.65 -8.22 -12.84
N ALA A 149 22.66 -8.79 -13.50
CA ALA A 149 23.75 -8.02 -14.09
C ALA A 149 23.26 -7.08 -15.21
N ALA A 150 24.09 -6.11 -15.59
CA ALA A 150 23.75 -5.15 -16.64
C ALA A 150 23.37 -5.87 -17.94
N GLY A 151 22.13 -5.68 -18.41
CA GLY A 151 21.57 -6.32 -19.61
C GLY A 151 20.47 -7.33 -19.33
N GLU A 152 20.37 -7.85 -18.09
CA GLU A 152 19.26 -8.69 -17.64
C GLU A 152 18.17 -7.85 -16.96
N THR A 153 16.90 -8.23 -17.13
CA THR A 153 15.74 -7.46 -16.64
C THR A 153 15.05 -8.16 -15.46
N MET A 154 14.42 -7.37 -14.58
CA MET A 154 13.56 -7.90 -13.53
C MET A 154 12.13 -8.21 -14.02
N ALA A 155 11.83 -8.04 -15.30
CA ALA A 155 10.48 -8.13 -15.86
C ALA A 155 9.76 -9.45 -15.54
N GLU A 156 10.42 -10.60 -15.69
CA GLU A 156 9.79 -11.91 -15.41
C GLU A 156 9.49 -12.09 -13.92
N TYR A 157 10.37 -11.61 -13.03
CA TYR A 157 10.16 -11.64 -11.59
C TYR A 157 9.00 -10.74 -11.17
N TRP A 158 8.89 -9.56 -11.79
CA TRP A 158 7.75 -8.66 -11.61
C TRP A 158 6.46 -9.29 -12.11
N ARG A 159 6.45 -9.84 -13.33
CA ARG A 159 5.31 -10.56 -13.90
C ARG A 159 4.81 -11.64 -12.93
N SER A 160 5.68 -12.56 -12.54
CA SER A 160 5.30 -13.65 -11.63
C SER A 160 4.77 -13.15 -10.28
N SER A 161 5.34 -12.08 -9.73
CA SER A 161 4.88 -11.50 -8.48
C SER A 161 3.51 -10.83 -8.62
N ILE A 162 3.28 -10.13 -9.73
CA ILE A 162 2.02 -9.42 -10.00
C ILE A 162 0.90 -10.41 -10.36
N GLU A 163 1.19 -11.45 -11.14
CA GLU A 163 0.22 -12.51 -11.44
C GLU A 163 -0.33 -13.16 -10.16
N SER A 164 0.54 -13.40 -9.17
CA SER A 164 0.09 -13.93 -7.88
C SER A 164 -0.85 -12.99 -7.10
N LEU A 165 -0.87 -11.70 -7.42
CA LEU A 165 -1.84 -10.76 -6.82
C LEU A 165 -3.24 -10.92 -7.43
N TYR A 166 -3.33 -11.25 -8.72
CA TYR A 166 -4.62 -11.42 -9.41
C TYR A 166 -5.42 -12.60 -8.86
N ASP A 167 -4.75 -13.61 -8.29
CA ASP A 167 -5.42 -14.70 -7.59
C ASP A 167 -6.28 -14.22 -6.41
N PHE A 168 -5.89 -13.11 -5.77
CA PHE A 168 -6.59 -12.53 -4.62
C PHE A 168 -7.41 -11.30 -4.99
N MET A 169 -6.94 -10.54 -5.98
CA MET A 169 -7.48 -9.25 -6.41
C MET A 169 -7.65 -9.25 -7.94
N PRO A 170 -8.56 -10.08 -8.48
CA PRO A 170 -8.70 -10.27 -9.92
C PRO A 170 -9.09 -8.98 -10.65
N GLY A 171 -9.76 -8.05 -9.96
CA GLY A 171 -10.14 -6.74 -10.49
C GLY A 171 -9.07 -5.65 -10.40
N MET A 172 -7.84 -5.97 -9.97
CA MET A 172 -6.78 -4.97 -9.78
C MET A 172 -6.54 -4.14 -11.06
N ARG A 173 -6.55 -2.80 -10.89
CA ARG A 173 -6.38 -1.80 -11.96
C ARG A 173 -5.09 -1.03 -11.85
N THR A 174 -4.58 -0.81 -10.64
CA THR A 174 -3.35 -0.06 -10.41
C THR A 174 -2.38 -0.80 -9.49
N LEU A 175 -1.11 -0.78 -9.87
CA LEU A 175 0.02 -1.18 -9.03
C LEU A 175 0.79 0.07 -8.60
N ASN A 176 0.72 0.37 -7.32
CA ASN A 176 1.25 1.56 -6.69
C ASN A 176 2.58 1.20 -6.02
N TYR A 177 3.70 1.53 -6.66
CA TYR A 177 5.02 1.45 -6.05
C TYR A 177 5.14 2.52 -4.97
N ILE A 178 5.27 2.12 -3.71
CA ILE A 178 5.33 3.04 -2.58
C ILE A 178 6.74 3.04 -2.01
N LEU A 179 7.37 4.22 -2.06
CA LEU A 179 8.68 4.49 -1.50
C LEU A 179 8.52 5.35 -0.24
N PRO A 180 8.68 4.80 0.97
CA PRO A 180 8.65 5.58 2.20
C PRO A 180 9.87 6.51 2.28
N GLU A 181 9.59 7.80 2.52
CA GLU A 181 10.60 8.84 2.73
C GLU A 181 11.32 8.62 4.07
N LEU A 182 10.57 8.40 5.14
CA LEU A 182 11.11 8.20 6.49
C LEU A 182 11.19 6.71 6.83
N ARG A 183 12.29 6.29 7.46
CA ARG A 183 12.52 4.89 7.82
C ARG A 183 13.22 4.76 9.18
N HIS A 184 12.93 3.69 9.93
CA HIS A 184 13.68 3.35 11.14
C HIS A 184 15.12 2.89 10.86
N LYS A 185 16.13 3.44 11.53
CA LYS A 185 17.47 2.83 11.62
C LYS A 185 17.34 1.45 12.28
N GLY A 186 17.47 0.38 11.51
CA GLY A 186 17.29 -0.97 12.06
C GLY A 186 17.79 -2.09 11.15
N GLY A 187 19.02 -2.55 11.41
CA GLY A 187 19.63 -3.82 10.98
C GLY A 187 19.55 -4.13 9.48
N MET A 188 20.66 -3.86 8.79
CA MET A 188 20.87 -3.63 7.34
C MET A 188 20.41 -2.26 6.82
N VAL A 189 21.15 -1.81 5.81
CA VAL A 189 21.54 -0.45 5.42
C VAL A 189 20.39 0.54 5.17
N TRP A 190 19.12 0.12 5.13
CA TRP A 190 17.99 0.99 4.78
C TRP A 190 16.75 0.64 5.57
N GLY A 191 16.20 1.64 6.26
CA GLY A 191 15.33 1.43 7.39
C GLY A 191 13.99 0.71 7.18
N ARG A 192 13.25 0.56 8.28
CA ARG A 192 11.97 -0.16 8.36
C ARG A 192 10.80 0.82 8.41
N GLU A 193 9.79 0.60 7.57
CA GLU A 193 8.41 1.00 7.86
C GLU A 193 7.72 -0.12 8.65
N PRO A 194 6.68 0.20 9.43
CA PRO A 194 6.23 1.56 9.75
C PRO A 194 6.91 2.13 10.99
N TYR A 195 7.41 3.37 10.90
CA TYR A 195 7.74 4.14 12.10
C TYR A 195 6.53 4.94 12.56
N GLN A 196 5.91 4.53 13.67
CA GLN A 196 4.75 5.22 14.26
C GLN A 196 3.67 5.60 13.22
N ALA A 197 3.46 4.78 12.18
CA ALA A 197 2.56 5.11 11.07
C ALA A 197 1.12 5.45 11.51
N GLN A 198 0.70 4.93 12.67
CA GLN A 198 -0.59 5.24 13.28
C GLN A 198 -0.70 6.68 13.82
N SER A 199 0.43 7.35 14.06
CA SER A 199 0.51 8.66 14.73
C SER A 199 0.62 9.81 13.74
N TYR A 200 0.85 9.55 12.45
CA TYR A 200 1.13 10.56 11.45
C TYR A 200 0.33 10.33 10.18
N THR A 201 -0.14 11.42 9.58
CA THR A 201 -0.92 11.38 8.34
C THR A 201 -0.06 10.87 7.19
N ALA A 202 -0.57 9.90 6.44
CA ALA A 202 0.05 9.44 5.20
C ALA A 202 -0.25 10.41 4.06
N VAL A 203 0.79 10.93 3.43
CA VAL A 203 0.70 11.79 2.24
C VAL A 203 1.43 11.09 1.10
N LEU A 204 0.76 10.98 -0.04
CA LEU A 204 1.32 10.39 -1.26
C LEU A 204 1.65 11.50 -2.25
N LEU A 205 2.93 11.62 -2.63
CA LEU A 205 3.37 12.52 -3.70
C LEU A 205 3.91 11.70 -4.88
N PRO A 206 3.72 12.13 -6.13
CA PRO A 206 4.27 11.40 -7.28
C PRO A 206 5.78 11.18 -7.15
N LEU A 207 6.24 9.96 -7.41
CA LEU A 207 7.64 9.57 -7.36
C LEU A 207 8.32 9.92 -8.69
N PRO A 208 9.29 10.87 -8.73
CA PRO A 208 10.00 11.19 -9.96
C PRO A 208 10.83 9.99 -10.45
N GLU A 209 10.83 9.74 -11.77
CA GLU A 209 11.55 8.59 -12.36
C GLU A 209 13.06 8.59 -12.07
N ARG A 210 13.67 9.77 -11.87
CA ARG A 210 15.09 9.91 -11.53
C ARG A 210 15.48 9.47 -10.11
N VAL A 211 14.51 9.23 -9.22
CA VAL A 211 14.80 8.86 -7.83
C VAL A 211 15.54 7.54 -7.79
N LYS A 212 16.70 7.52 -7.13
CA LYS A 212 17.51 6.32 -6.97
C LYS A 212 16.99 5.49 -5.80
N ILE A 213 16.76 4.21 -6.03
CA ILE A 213 16.30 3.19 -5.09
C ILE A 213 17.46 2.22 -4.85
N PRO A 214 17.81 1.94 -3.58
CA PRO A 214 18.81 0.91 -3.28
C PRO A 214 18.21 -0.47 -3.53
N TRP A 215 18.95 -1.30 -4.27
CA TRP A 215 18.64 -2.71 -4.52
C TRP A 215 19.77 -3.59 -3.99
N GLU A 216 19.41 -4.68 -3.31
CA GLU A 216 20.41 -5.59 -2.73
C GLU A 216 21.18 -6.36 -3.82
N THR A 217 22.50 -6.41 -3.72
CA THR A 217 23.38 -7.09 -4.70
C THR A 217 23.71 -8.53 -4.31
N THR A 218 23.50 -8.89 -3.04
CA THR A 218 23.83 -10.21 -2.48
C THR A 218 22.62 -10.91 -1.91
N ARG A 219 22.47 -12.20 -2.19
CA ARG A 219 21.37 -13.03 -1.68
C ARG A 219 21.52 -13.27 -0.18
N ASN A 220 20.60 -12.75 0.64
CA ASN A 220 20.56 -13.03 2.08
C ASN A 220 20.31 -14.52 2.33
N ARG A 221 21.36 -15.28 2.68
CA ARG A 221 21.20 -16.60 3.30
C ARG A 221 20.91 -16.37 4.79
N GLY A 222 19.66 -16.62 5.19
CA GLY A 222 19.06 -16.17 6.45
C GLY A 222 19.70 -16.61 7.79
N ASN A 223 20.91 -17.19 7.82
CA ASN A 223 21.52 -17.73 9.04
C ASN A 223 22.62 -16.86 9.65
N ASP A 224 23.12 -15.81 8.99
CA ASP A 224 24.31 -15.10 9.51
C ASP A 224 24.17 -13.57 9.57
N ARG A 225 23.07 -13.12 10.17
CA ARG A 225 22.83 -11.68 10.45
C ARG A 225 23.94 -11.06 11.30
N ALA A 226 24.55 -11.81 12.21
CA ALA A 226 25.63 -11.33 13.07
C ALA A 226 26.96 -11.23 12.32
N ALA A 227 27.32 -12.25 11.53
CA ALA A 227 28.50 -12.23 10.68
C ALA A 227 28.44 -11.08 9.65
N MET A 228 27.27 -10.83 9.05
CA MET A 228 27.10 -9.77 8.04
C MET A 228 27.11 -8.35 8.63
N LEU A 229 26.58 -8.14 9.85
CA LEU A 229 26.76 -6.87 10.57
C LEU A 229 28.23 -6.62 10.89
N SER A 230 28.95 -7.67 11.31
CA SER A 230 30.39 -7.66 11.55
C SER A 230 31.16 -7.32 10.27
N GLU A 231 30.84 -7.99 9.16
CA GLU A 231 31.47 -7.80 7.85
C GLU A 231 31.15 -6.42 7.25
N PHE A 232 29.93 -5.92 7.43
CA PHE A 232 29.55 -4.56 7.01
C PHE A 232 30.28 -3.49 7.81
N LEU A 233 30.38 -3.62 9.14
CA LEU A 233 31.15 -2.69 9.98
C LEU A 233 32.65 -2.77 9.69
N PHE A 234 33.16 -3.95 9.36
CA PHE A 234 34.54 -4.18 8.94
C PHE A 234 34.84 -3.57 7.55
N ASN A 235 33.95 -3.76 6.57
CA ASN A 235 34.11 -3.19 5.22
C ASN A 235 33.90 -1.67 5.18
N ALA A 236 32.97 -1.13 5.98
CA ALA A 236 32.76 0.31 6.13
C ALA A 236 33.97 1.01 6.78
N SER A 237 34.72 0.31 7.64
CA SER A 237 35.97 0.82 8.23
C SER A 237 37.20 0.65 7.33
N HIS A 238 37.16 -0.22 6.32
CA HIS A 238 38.29 -0.52 5.43
C HIS A 238 38.06 -0.12 3.95
N GLY A 239 36.98 0.61 3.63
CA GLY A 239 36.73 1.16 2.30
C GLY A 239 36.45 0.13 1.19
N ASN A 240 36.03 -1.08 1.55
CA ASN A 240 35.85 -2.17 0.59
C ASN A 240 34.49 -2.06 -0.15
N ARG A 241 34.53 -2.00 -1.49
CA ARG A 241 33.41 -1.57 -2.37
C ARG A 241 32.29 -2.61 -2.58
N ASP A 242 32.50 -3.88 -2.24
CA ASP A 242 31.61 -5.00 -2.62
C ASP A 242 30.29 -5.11 -1.83
N THR A 243 30.06 -4.25 -0.83
CA THR A 243 28.82 -4.26 -0.02
C THR A 243 27.89 -3.08 -0.32
N THR A 244 28.21 -2.27 -1.34
CA THR A 244 27.39 -1.11 -1.71
C THR A 244 26.14 -1.60 -2.45
N PRO A 245 24.93 -1.27 -1.99
CA PRO A 245 23.70 -1.60 -2.71
C PRO A 245 23.72 -0.94 -4.10
N LEU A 246 23.23 -1.65 -5.11
CA LEU A 246 23.10 -1.10 -6.44
C LEU A 246 22.00 -0.05 -6.41
N MET A 247 22.32 1.17 -6.86
CA MET A 247 21.32 2.23 -6.97
C MET A 247 20.66 2.17 -8.33
N VAL A 248 19.35 1.99 -8.34
CA VAL A 248 18.51 1.87 -9.55
C VAL A 248 17.47 2.97 -9.54
N THR A 249 17.23 3.62 -10.66
CA THR A 249 16.20 4.65 -10.73
C THR A 249 14.79 4.05 -10.69
N TRP A 250 13.82 4.79 -10.14
CA TRP A 250 12.40 4.43 -10.23
C TRP A 250 11.98 4.22 -11.69
N GLY A 251 12.46 5.04 -12.62
CA GLY A 251 12.18 4.86 -14.05
C GLY A 251 12.64 3.51 -14.60
N GLU A 252 13.80 2.99 -14.18
CA GLU A 252 14.25 1.65 -14.56
C GLU A 252 13.37 0.56 -13.93
N VAL A 253 13.00 0.70 -12.66
CA VAL A 253 12.08 -0.26 -12.00
C VAL A 253 10.70 -0.25 -12.65
N LYS A 254 10.17 0.93 -12.96
CA LYS A 254 8.88 1.10 -13.64
C LYS A 254 8.91 0.43 -15.01
N LYS A 255 9.97 0.63 -15.80
CA LYS A 255 10.17 -0.07 -17.07
C LYS A 255 10.25 -1.58 -16.92
N ASP A 256 10.94 -2.09 -15.90
CA ASP A 256 10.97 -3.53 -15.62
C ASP A 256 9.56 -4.07 -15.32
N ILE A 257 8.75 -3.33 -14.54
CA ILE A 257 7.36 -3.70 -14.25
C ILE A 257 6.53 -3.68 -15.53
N GLU A 258 6.53 -2.58 -16.27
CA GLU A 258 5.76 -2.40 -17.51
C GLU A 258 6.13 -3.46 -18.54
N LYS A 259 7.43 -3.74 -18.73
CA LYS A 259 7.91 -4.83 -19.60
C LYS A 259 7.45 -6.21 -19.12
N GLY A 260 7.34 -6.41 -17.81
CA GLY A 260 6.74 -7.62 -17.24
C GLY A 260 5.25 -7.76 -17.58
N LEU A 261 4.57 -6.65 -17.83
CA LEU A 261 3.14 -6.58 -18.13
C LEU A 261 2.82 -6.46 -19.63
N GLU A 262 3.82 -6.21 -20.48
CA GLU A 262 3.70 -6.16 -21.95
C GLU A 262 3.01 -7.42 -22.49
N GLU A 263 2.15 -7.19 -23.49
CA GLU A 263 1.07 -8.04 -23.99
C GLU A 263 1.35 -9.55 -23.96
N ASP A 264 0.70 -10.21 -23.00
CA ASP A 264 0.44 -11.64 -23.05
C ASP A 264 -1.03 -11.80 -23.50
N PRO A 265 -1.31 -12.40 -24.66
CA PRO A 265 -2.66 -12.60 -25.16
C PRO A 265 -3.55 -13.38 -24.17
N GLU A 266 -2.97 -14.16 -23.25
CA GLU A 266 -3.73 -14.84 -22.21
C GLU A 266 -4.35 -13.87 -21.19
N ARG A 267 -3.74 -12.70 -20.94
CA ARG A 267 -4.26 -11.70 -19.97
C ARG A 267 -5.47 -10.94 -20.51
N GLU A 268 -5.47 -10.61 -21.79
CA GLU A 268 -6.64 -10.01 -22.45
C GLU A 268 -7.84 -10.96 -22.38
N SER A 269 -7.59 -12.26 -22.58
CA SER A 269 -8.62 -13.30 -22.48
C SER A 269 -9.14 -13.52 -21.06
N ALA A 270 -8.30 -13.29 -20.05
CA ALA A 270 -8.65 -13.36 -18.62
C ALA A 270 -9.39 -12.11 -18.11
N GLY A 271 -9.59 -11.10 -18.96
CA GLY A 271 -10.24 -9.84 -18.58
C GLY A 271 -9.37 -8.94 -17.70
N HIS A 272 -8.05 -9.17 -17.68
CA HIS A 272 -7.10 -8.31 -17.00
C HIS A 272 -6.87 -7.06 -17.87
N TYR A 273 -7.49 -5.95 -17.48
CA TYR A 273 -7.30 -4.62 -18.10
C TYR A 273 -5.83 -4.17 -17.96
N PRO A 274 -5.34 -3.23 -18.81
CA PRO A 274 -3.97 -2.73 -18.68
C PRO A 274 -3.75 -2.17 -17.26
N LEU A 275 -2.86 -2.84 -16.51
CA LEU A 275 -2.50 -2.48 -15.15
C LEU A 275 -1.67 -1.20 -15.17
N GLU A 276 -2.16 -0.13 -14.56
CA GLU A 276 -1.44 1.13 -14.47
C GLU A 276 -0.37 1.07 -13.37
N VAL A 277 0.87 1.44 -13.71
CA VAL A 277 2.00 1.42 -12.77
C VAL A 277 2.31 2.85 -12.31
N ILE A 278 2.07 3.12 -11.02
CA ILE A 278 2.19 4.46 -10.44
C ILE A 278 3.23 4.44 -9.32
N GLY A 279 4.11 5.44 -9.28
CA GLY A 279 5.10 5.59 -8.22
C GLY A 279 4.71 6.68 -7.23
N TRP A 280 4.84 6.40 -5.93
CA TRP A 280 4.55 7.32 -4.84
C TRP A 280 5.69 7.44 -3.84
N TRP A 281 6.03 8.67 -3.48
CA TRP A 281 6.63 9.00 -2.20
C TRP A 281 5.58 8.90 -1.11
N LEU A 282 5.83 8.07 -0.10
CA LEU A 282 5.05 8.05 1.13
C LEU A 282 5.73 8.92 2.18
N ILE A 283 5.12 10.07 2.44
CA ILE A 283 5.50 11.02 3.46
C ILE A 283 4.61 10.82 4.68
N ARG A 284 5.20 10.95 5.86
CA ARG A 284 4.47 10.94 7.13
C ARG A 284 4.51 12.35 7.70
N ASP A 285 3.44 13.08 7.47
CA ASP A 285 3.37 14.48 7.87
C ASP A 285 3.38 14.62 9.40
N GLY A 286 4.19 15.55 9.90
CA GLY A 286 4.37 15.80 11.34
C GLY A 286 5.42 14.93 12.05
N ILE A 287 6.14 14.02 11.38
CA ILE A 287 7.23 13.27 12.05
C ILE A 287 8.39 14.21 12.39
N PRO A 288 8.93 14.19 13.64
CA PRO A 288 10.09 14.98 14.02
C PRO A 288 11.32 14.69 13.14
N GLU A 289 11.86 15.73 12.52
CA GLU A 289 12.94 15.61 11.55
C GLU A 289 14.30 15.36 12.21
N THR A 290 14.67 14.09 12.45
CA THR A 290 16.05 13.59 12.69
C THR A 290 16.90 14.18 13.84
N GLN A 291 16.67 15.41 14.33
CA GLN A 291 17.34 15.97 15.48
C GLN A 291 16.73 15.48 16.80
N GLU A 292 15.46 15.07 16.80
CA GLU A 292 14.77 14.63 18.03
C GLU A 292 14.68 13.11 18.20
N ASN A 293 14.92 12.31 17.15
CA ASN A 293 14.95 10.85 17.28
C ASN A 293 16.12 10.21 16.50
N PRO A 294 17.14 9.66 17.19
CA PRO A 294 18.30 9.05 16.55
C PRO A 294 17.96 7.77 15.76
N GLN A 295 16.75 7.24 15.88
CA GLN A 295 16.29 6.03 15.20
C GLN A 295 15.61 6.29 13.85
N VAL A 296 15.49 7.52 13.37
CA VAL A 296 14.86 7.83 12.08
C VAL A 296 15.92 8.27 11.07
N GLN A 297 15.76 7.86 9.80
CA GLN A 297 16.57 8.31 8.68
C GLN A 297 15.66 8.67 7.51
N ARG A 298 15.87 9.86 6.93
CA ARG A 298 15.27 10.24 5.64
C ARG A 298 15.97 9.51 4.50
N PHE A 299 15.18 9.08 3.54
CA PHE A 299 15.66 8.64 2.25
C PHE A 299 16.27 9.85 1.54
N GLN A 300 17.59 9.83 1.33
CA GLN A 300 18.29 10.83 0.54
C GLN A 300 18.45 10.29 -0.88
N SER A 301 17.83 10.97 -1.85
CA SER A 301 17.90 10.64 -3.28
C SER A 301 19.26 10.94 -3.88
#